data_AF-A0A818NEA8-F1
#
_entry.id   AF-A0A818NEA8-F1
#
_cell.length_a   1.000
_cell.length_b   1.000
_cell.length_c   1.000
_cell.angle_alpha   90.00
_cell.angle_beta   90.00
_cell.angle_gamma   90.00
#
_symmetry.space_group_name_H-M   'P 1'
#
loop_
_entity.id
_entity.type
_entity.pdbx_description
1 polymer ?
#
loop_
_entity_poly.entity_id
_entity_poly.type
_entity_poly.pdbx_seq_one_letter_code
_entity_poly.pdbx_strand_id
1 'polypeptide(L)'
;MNTVCAGLVANMTTASQGIYMFVDEKSGSDSLCVIRAYLMYSGAGLIYHSILVQALHRLFITVFVNRRRLQSSFIFIPLSAIQWIVSFGFGLPILLSGKILSDSVDSICELSLLDWHGILYVAIWIYTLPLFLLSLIYWKIIVHVHRTTLTARQNLVTQHRFHKEMRTLVRISIPILTLLLLGSPYIGFFLYAQVTQTIPTFGYHISVVFMTLGQSIVMLIALLLTKNVQMRLRAYLCRVNQVQPLVLFVNAQPHL
;
A
#
# COMPACT_ATOMS: atom_id res chain seq x y z
N MET A 1 2.23 1.83 -11.39
CA MET A 1 1.87 3.27 -11.46
C MET A 1 0.70 3.57 -10.53
N ASN A 2 -0.46 2.93 -10.71
CA ASN A 2 -1.63 3.13 -9.85
C ASN A 2 -1.34 3.06 -8.32
N THR A 3 -0.65 2.02 -7.84
CA THR A 3 -0.27 1.91 -6.41
C THR A 3 0.68 2.99 -5.92
N VAL A 4 1.53 3.54 -6.79
CA VAL A 4 2.41 4.66 -6.44
C VAL A 4 1.59 5.94 -6.31
N CYS A 5 0.64 6.17 -7.22
CA CYS A 5 -0.29 7.30 -7.13
C CYS A 5 -1.18 7.19 -5.88
N ALA A 6 -1.75 6.01 -5.62
CA ALA A 6 -2.53 5.73 -4.42
C ALA A 6 -1.72 5.96 -3.14
N GLY A 7 -0.50 5.43 -3.09
CA GLY A 7 0.40 5.64 -1.96
C GLY A 7 0.82 7.10 -1.79
N LEU A 8 1.04 7.84 -2.88
CA LEU A 8 1.36 9.26 -2.81
C LEU A 8 0.19 10.06 -2.22
N VAL A 9 -1.04 9.79 -2.67
CA VAL A 9 -2.25 10.43 -2.13
C VAL A 9 -2.40 10.10 -0.63
N ALA A 10 -2.24 8.83 -0.24
CA ALA A 10 -2.32 8.41 1.16
C ALA A 10 -1.25 9.06 2.05
N ASN A 11 -0.01 9.17 1.56
CA ASN A 11 1.05 9.85 2.32
C ASN A 11 0.83 11.35 2.39
N MET A 12 0.35 11.99 1.33
CA MET A 12 0.01 13.43 1.35
C MET A 12 -1.09 13.73 2.38
N THR A 13 -2.12 12.88 2.46
CA THR A 13 -3.22 13.06 3.40
C THR A 13 -2.80 12.77 4.85
N THR A 14 -1.92 11.79 5.05
CA THR A 14 -1.40 11.50 6.39
C THR A 14 -0.37 12.54 6.84
N ALA A 15 0.45 13.05 5.92
CA ALA A 15 1.37 14.15 6.19
C ALA A 15 0.64 15.46 6.52
N SER A 16 -0.46 15.77 5.80
CA SER A 16 -1.28 16.92 6.15
C SER A 16 -1.89 16.75 7.55
N GLN A 17 -2.41 15.58 7.91
CA GLN A 17 -2.88 15.31 9.28
C GLN A 17 -1.78 15.55 10.32
N GLY A 18 -0.56 15.05 10.07
CA GLY A 18 0.59 15.25 10.95
C GLY A 18 0.99 16.72 11.10
N ILE A 19 1.05 17.50 10.02
CA ILE A 19 1.42 18.93 10.07
C ILE A 19 0.46 19.71 10.97
N TYR A 20 -0.85 19.52 10.79
CA TYR A 20 -1.84 20.23 11.58
C TYR A 20 -1.85 19.80 13.04
N MET A 21 -1.58 18.52 13.33
CA MET A 21 -1.40 18.06 14.71
C MET A 21 -0.30 18.86 15.43
N PHE A 22 0.76 19.28 14.73
CA PHE A 22 1.81 20.14 15.29
C PHE A 22 1.45 21.63 15.34
N VAL A 23 0.61 22.10 14.42
CA VAL A 23 0.31 23.54 14.27
C VAL A 23 -0.88 23.98 15.13
N ASP A 24 -1.88 23.11 15.31
CA ASP A 24 -3.23 23.51 15.71
C ASP A 24 -3.60 23.20 17.17
N GLU A 25 -2.62 22.87 18.03
CA GLU A 25 -2.79 22.68 19.48
C GLU A 25 -3.47 23.90 20.18
N LYS A 26 -3.58 25.04 19.50
CA LYS A 26 -4.15 26.30 20.02
C LYS A 26 -5.44 26.80 19.36
N SER A 27 -5.94 26.22 18.26
CA SER A 27 -7.09 26.78 17.53
C SER A 27 -8.35 25.92 17.70
N GLY A 28 -9.26 26.33 18.58
CA GLY A 28 -10.39 25.53 19.08
C GLY A 28 -11.53 25.18 18.11
N SER A 29 -11.31 25.12 16.78
CA SER A 29 -12.32 24.58 15.85
C SER A 29 -11.70 24.27 14.48
N ASP A 30 -11.34 23.01 14.23
CA ASP A 30 -10.90 22.58 12.90
C ASP A 30 -12.08 22.02 12.07
N SER A 31 -12.57 22.86 11.14
CA SER A 31 -13.63 22.48 10.19
C SER A 31 -13.19 21.46 9.14
N LEU A 32 -11.88 21.29 8.91
CA LEU A 32 -11.34 20.33 7.94
C LEU A 32 -11.05 18.96 8.56
N CYS A 33 -11.25 18.80 9.86
CA CYS A 33 -10.97 17.60 10.63
C CYS A 33 -11.61 16.35 10.02
N VAL A 34 -12.92 16.45 9.78
CA VAL A 34 -13.74 15.37 9.21
C VAL A 34 -13.29 15.00 7.80
N ILE A 35 -12.90 15.99 6.98
CA ILE A 35 -12.41 15.79 5.61
C ILE A 35 -11.05 15.08 5.63
N ARG A 36 -10.16 15.46 6.55
CA ARG A 36 -8.82 14.85 6.66
C ARG A 36 -8.91 13.40 7.12
N ALA A 37 -9.73 13.11 8.13
CA ALA A 37 -10.03 11.75 8.56
C ALA A 37 -10.58 10.91 7.39
N TYR A 38 -11.57 11.43 6.66
CA TYR A 38 -12.12 10.77 5.47
C TYR A 38 -11.06 10.46 4.40
N LEU A 39 -10.20 11.42 4.10
CA LEU A 39 -9.11 11.25 3.12
C LEU A 39 -8.04 10.26 3.61
N MET A 40 -7.78 10.19 4.91
CA MET A 40 -6.87 9.22 5.52
C MET A 40 -7.42 7.80 5.35
N TYR A 41 -8.68 7.55 5.73
CA TYR A 41 -9.31 6.22 5.56
C TYR A 41 -9.42 5.83 4.08
N SER A 42 -9.87 6.74 3.22
CA SER A 42 -9.95 6.50 1.78
C SER A 42 -8.56 6.21 1.18
N GLY A 43 -7.53 6.93 1.64
CA GLY A 43 -6.13 6.72 1.26
C GLY A 43 -5.60 5.34 1.66
N ALA A 44 -5.88 4.91 2.90
CA ALA A 44 -5.54 3.56 3.36
C ALA A 44 -6.24 2.50 2.49
N GLY A 45 -7.54 2.65 2.23
CA GLY A 45 -8.29 1.76 1.34
C GLY A 45 -7.73 1.73 -0.09
N LEU A 46 -7.33 2.88 -0.64
CA LEU A 46 -6.72 2.98 -1.96
C LEU A 46 -5.47 2.11 -2.10
N ILE A 47 -4.64 2.00 -1.06
CA ILE A 47 -3.43 1.15 -1.09
C ILE A 47 -3.82 -0.32 -1.18
N TYR A 48 -4.72 -0.80 -0.30
CA TYR A 48 -5.15 -2.20 -0.28
C TYR A 48 -5.88 -2.60 -1.56
N HIS A 49 -6.83 -1.78 -2.00
CA HIS A 49 -7.56 -2.04 -3.25
C HIS A 49 -6.62 -1.98 -4.47
N SER A 50 -5.60 -1.11 -4.45
CA SER A 50 -4.57 -1.10 -5.51
C SER A 50 -3.81 -2.42 -5.60
N ILE A 51 -3.45 -3.02 -4.46
CA ILE A 51 -2.80 -4.34 -4.41
C ILE A 51 -3.75 -5.41 -4.95
N LEU A 52 -5.04 -5.34 -4.60
CA LEU A 52 -6.07 -6.24 -5.11
C LEU A 52 -6.22 -6.15 -6.64
N VAL A 53 -6.27 -4.95 -7.21
CA VAL A 53 -6.33 -4.75 -8.67
C VAL A 53 -5.10 -5.35 -9.36
N GLN A 54 -3.90 -5.20 -8.77
CA GLN A 54 -2.70 -5.85 -9.31
C GLN A 54 -2.82 -7.38 -9.29
N ALA A 55 -3.37 -7.96 -8.23
CA ALA A 55 -3.56 -9.40 -8.12
C ALA A 55 -4.63 -9.91 -9.11
N LEU A 56 -5.73 -9.19 -9.28
CA LEU A 56 -6.76 -9.49 -10.28
C LEU A 56 -6.20 -9.48 -11.71
N HIS A 57 -5.40 -8.47 -12.05
CA HIS A 57 -4.74 -8.42 -13.34
C HIS A 57 -3.82 -9.62 -13.57
N ARG A 58 -3.09 -10.06 -12.53
CA ARG A 58 -2.27 -11.29 -12.59
C ARG A 58 -3.11 -12.54 -12.76
N LEU A 59 -4.26 -12.63 -12.07
CA LEU A 59 -5.20 -13.73 -12.25
C LEU A 59 -5.65 -13.82 -13.72
N PHE A 60 -5.98 -12.69 -14.34
CA PHE A 60 -6.40 -12.64 -15.74
C PHE A 60 -5.33 -13.13 -16.70
N ILE A 61 -4.07 -12.74 -16.47
CA ILE A 61 -2.95 -13.17 -17.32
C ILE A 61 -2.60 -14.66 -17.09
N THR A 62 -2.60 -15.12 -15.83
CA THR A 62 -2.10 -16.45 -15.49
C THR A 62 -3.14 -17.55 -15.70
N VAL A 63 -4.40 -17.31 -15.31
CA VAL A 63 -5.46 -18.33 -15.33
C VAL A 63 -6.29 -18.26 -16.60
N PHE A 64 -6.55 -17.05 -17.14
CA PHE A 64 -7.42 -16.86 -18.30
C PHE A 64 -6.63 -16.65 -19.59
N VAL A 65 -5.66 -17.54 -19.86
CA VAL A 65 -4.75 -17.49 -21.01
C VAL A 65 -5.49 -17.48 -22.37
N ASN A 66 -6.69 -18.07 -22.43
CA ASN A 66 -7.47 -18.13 -23.67
C ASN A 66 -8.31 -16.87 -23.94
N ARG A 67 -8.47 -15.97 -22.96
CA ARG A 67 -9.32 -14.78 -23.09
C ARG A 67 -8.46 -13.53 -23.34
N ARG A 68 -8.08 -13.29 -24.60
CA ARG A 68 -7.24 -12.14 -25.01
C ARG A 68 -7.75 -10.78 -24.50
N ARG A 69 -9.08 -10.58 -24.46
CA ARG A 69 -9.67 -9.35 -23.91
C ARG A 69 -9.26 -9.12 -22.47
N LEU A 70 -9.30 -10.16 -21.61
CA LEU A 70 -8.96 -10.09 -20.18
C LEU A 70 -7.49 -9.76 -19.89
N GLN A 71 -6.60 -10.08 -20.82
CA GLN A 71 -5.16 -9.88 -20.68
C GLN A 71 -4.69 -8.50 -21.13
N SER A 72 -5.57 -7.75 -21.78
CA SER A 72 -5.22 -6.45 -22.32
C SER A 72 -4.99 -5.45 -21.19
N SER A 73 -3.92 -4.64 -21.30
CA SER A 73 -3.66 -3.50 -20.40
C SER A 73 -4.84 -2.54 -20.33
N PHE A 74 -5.72 -2.52 -21.34
CA PHE A 74 -6.93 -1.70 -21.35
C PHE A 74 -7.90 -2.06 -20.22
N ILE A 75 -7.91 -3.29 -19.71
CA ILE A 75 -8.75 -3.66 -18.55
C ILE A 75 -8.24 -3.09 -17.24
N PHE A 76 -6.96 -2.72 -17.17
CA PHE A 76 -6.41 -2.10 -15.97
C PHE A 76 -7.02 -0.72 -15.71
N ILE A 77 -7.45 0.00 -16.75
CA ILE A 77 -8.07 1.32 -16.66
C ILE A 77 -9.43 1.26 -15.92
N PRO A 78 -10.44 0.48 -16.37
CA PRO A 78 -11.71 0.39 -15.66
C PRO A 78 -11.56 -0.24 -14.28
N LEU A 79 -10.66 -1.23 -14.10
CA LEU A 79 -10.40 -1.78 -12.77
C LEU A 79 -9.86 -0.72 -11.80
N SER A 80 -8.95 0.14 -12.27
CA SER A 80 -8.44 1.24 -11.47
C SER A 80 -9.57 2.24 -11.17
N ALA A 81 -10.37 2.63 -12.16
CA ALA A 81 -11.50 3.54 -11.94
C ALA A 81 -12.49 3.01 -10.88
N ILE A 82 -12.88 1.73 -10.97
CA ILE A 82 -13.74 1.07 -9.99
C ILE A 82 -13.09 1.09 -8.60
N GLN A 83 -11.80 0.77 -8.51
CA GLN A 83 -11.07 0.80 -7.25
C GLN A 83 -11.07 2.18 -6.60
N TRP A 84 -10.91 3.26 -7.36
CA TRP A 84 -11.00 4.62 -6.85
C TRP A 84 -12.40 4.94 -6.33
N ILE A 85 -13.44 4.59 -7.10
CA ILE A 85 -14.85 4.78 -6.71
C ILE A 85 -15.16 4.01 -5.42
N VAL A 86 -14.75 2.74 -5.33
CA VAL A 86 -14.95 1.92 -4.12
C VAL A 86 -14.21 2.54 -2.93
N SER A 87 -12.96 2.97 -3.13
CA SER A 87 -12.13 3.46 -2.03
C SER A 87 -12.63 4.78 -1.43
N PHE A 88 -13.11 5.70 -2.25
CA PHE A 88 -13.76 6.91 -1.76
C PHE A 88 -15.20 6.66 -1.31
N GLY A 89 -15.92 5.78 -2.00
CA GLY A 89 -17.31 5.45 -1.70
C GLY A 89 -17.51 4.86 -0.31
N PHE A 90 -16.64 3.93 0.14
CA PHE A 90 -16.78 3.35 1.49
C PHE A 90 -16.48 4.37 2.60
N GLY A 91 -15.73 5.44 2.31
CA GLY A 91 -15.44 6.50 3.26
C GLY A 91 -16.62 7.44 3.51
N LEU A 92 -17.60 7.50 2.59
CA LEU A 92 -18.75 8.41 2.71
C LEU A 92 -19.61 8.14 3.95
N PRO A 93 -19.97 6.90 4.31
CA PRO A 93 -20.68 6.64 5.57
C PRO A 93 -19.94 7.14 6.81
N ILE A 94 -18.60 7.09 6.82
CA ILE A 94 -17.78 7.61 7.92
C ILE A 94 -17.90 9.14 7.96
N LEU A 95 -17.75 9.80 6.81
CA LEU A 95 -17.91 11.24 6.67
C LEU A 95 -19.29 11.73 7.17
N LEU A 96 -20.36 11.00 6.83
CA LEU A 96 -21.73 11.35 7.17
C LEU A 96 -22.15 10.93 8.58
N SER A 97 -21.37 10.09 9.26
CA SER A 97 -21.75 9.53 10.57
C SER A 97 -21.74 10.56 11.70
N GLY A 98 -21.03 11.69 11.54
CA GLY A 98 -20.80 12.65 12.62
C GLY A 98 -20.00 12.11 13.80
N LYS A 99 -19.42 10.89 13.68
CA LYS A 99 -18.67 10.22 14.75
C LYS A 99 -17.18 10.53 14.75
N ILE A 100 -16.69 11.26 13.75
CA ILE A 100 -15.34 11.79 13.75
C ILE A 100 -15.35 12.96 14.73
N LEU A 101 -14.71 12.77 15.87
CA LEU A 101 -14.59 13.78 16.91
C LEU A 101 -13.15 14.27 16.89
N SER A 102 -12.98 15.59 16.93
CA SER A 102 -11.70 16.17 17.33
C SER A 102 -11.62 16.02 18.83
N ASP A 103 -10.80 15.09 19.32
CA ASP A 103 -10.56 15.02 20.75
C ASP A 103 -9.78 16.27 21.17
N SER A 104 -10.31 17.03 22.12
CA SER A 104 -9.73 18.28 22.60
C SER A 104 -8.36 18.11 23.24
N VAL A 105 -7.99 16.88 23.61
CA VAL A 105 -6.73 16.57 24.28
C VAL A 105 -5.60 16.30 23.28
N ASP A 106 -5.88 15.61 22.17
CA ASP A 106 -4.84 15.16 21.23
C ASP A 106 -4.89 15.90 19.87
N SER A 107 -5.94 16.68 19.59
CA SER A 107 -6.13 17.39 18.31
C SER A 107 -6.05 16.46 17.08
N ILE A 108 -6.39 15.18 17.27
CA ILE A 108 -6.42 14.18 16.21
C ILE A 108 -7.84 14.01 15.71
N CYS A 109 -7.96 13.92 14.39
CA CYS A 109 -9.21 13.71 13.67
C CYS A 109 -9.31 12.26 13.25
N GLU A 110 -9.93 11.45 14.11
CA GLU A 110 -10.08 10.02 13.88
C GLU A 110 -11.42 9.51 14.42
N LEU A 111 -11.85 8.31 13.99
CA LEU A 111 -12.91 7.61 14.71
C LEU A 111 -12.44 7.31 16.13
N SER A 112 -13.33 7.51 17.10
CA SER A 112 -13.08 7.12 18.49
C SER A 112 -12.77 5.63 18.59
N LEU A 113 -11.67 5.27 19.27
CA LEU A 113 -11.32 3.89 19.63
C LEU A 113 -12.40 3.15 20.42
N LEU A 114 -13.35 3.89 21.01
CA LEU A 114 -14.49 3.33 21.73
C LEU A 114 -15.66 2.94 20.80
N ASP A 115 -15.76 3.52 19.59
CA ASP A 115 -16.83 3.19 18.63
C ASP A 115 -16.52 1.90 17.86
N TRP A 116 -16.83 0.76 18.48
CA TRP A 116 -16.55 -0.55 17.90
C TRP A 116 -17.19 -0.76 16.52
N HIS A 117 -18.38 -0.19 16.27
CA HIS A 117 -19.08 -0.32 14.99
C HIS A 117 -18.31 0.36 13.86
N GLY A 118 -17.85 1.60 14.09
CA GLY A 118 -17.10 2.35 13.11
C GLY A 118 -15.75 1.71 12.81
N ILE A 119 -15.06 1.23 13.84
CA ILE A 119 -13.78 0.53 13.69
C ILE A 119 -13.95 -0.79 12.96
N LEU A 120 -14.97 -1.58 13.31
CA LEU A 120 -15.26 -2.84 12.60
C LEU A 120 -15.61 -2.58 11.13
N TYR A 121 -16.41 -1.55 10.85
CA TYR A 121 -16.72 -1.15 9.48
C TYR A 121 -15.46 -0.81 8.67
N VAL A 122 -14.58 0.03 9.22
CA VAL A 122 -13.29 0.38 8.60
C VAL A 122 -12.41 -0.87 8.43
N ALA A 123 -12.32 -1.72 9.45
CA ALA A 123 -11.54 -2.95 9.42
C ALA A 123 -12.02 -3.93 8.33
N ILE A 124 -13.34 -4.03 8.14
CA ILE A 124 -13.92 -4.88 7.09
C ILE A 124 -13.56 -4.35 5.71
N TRP A 125 -13.82 -3.06 5.45
CA TRP A 125 -13.67 -2.47 4.12
C TRP A 125 -12.22 -2.24 3.70
N ILE A 126 -11.36 -1.78 4.62
CA ILE A 126 -9.96 -1.47 4.30
C ILE A 126 -9.09 -2.73 4.33
N TYR A 127 -9.31 -3.64 5.28
CA TYR A 127 -8.39 -4.76 5.54
C TYR A 127 -9.00 -6.10 5.19
N THR A 128 -10.09 -6.49 5.85
CA THR A 128 -10.61 -7.86 5.81
C THR A 128 -11.05 -8.26 4.41
N LEU A 129 -11.87 -7.44 3.76
CA LEU A 129 -12.39 -7.73 2.43
C LEU A 129 -11.28 -7.77 1.37
N PRO A 130 -10.36 -6.77 1.28
CA PRO A 130 -9.25 -6.85 0.33
C PRO A 130 -8.32 -8.04 0.57
N LEU A 131 -7.98 -8.35 1.82
CA LEU A 131 -7.10 -9.49 2.16
C LEU A 131 -7.77 -10.83 1.87
N PHE A 132 -9.07 -10.96 2.14
CA PHE A 132 -9.83 -12.16 1.82
C PHE A 132 -9.88 -12.40 0.30
N LEU A 133 -10.27 -11.39 -0.47
CA LEU A 133 -10.31 -11.48 -1.94
C LEU A 133 -8.92 -11.78 -2.52
N LEU A 134 -7.88 -11.16 -1.97
CA LEU A 134 -6.51 -11.41 -2.37
C LEU A 134 -6.08 -12.86 -2.11
N SER A 135 -6.44 -13.40 -0.95
CA SER A 135 -6.19 -14.80 -0.59
C SER A 135 -6.88 -15.75 -1.56
N LEU A 136 -8.14 -15.48 -1.92
CA LEU A 136 -8.88 -16.26 -2.91
C LEU A 136 -8.23 -16.22 -4.30
N ILE A 137 -7.80 -15.03 -4.74
CA ILE A 137 -7.13 -14.86 -6.03
C ILE A 137 -5.84 -15.69 -6.07
N TYR A 138 -5.01 -15.58 -5.04
CA TYR A 138 -3.74 -16.32 -5.01
C TYR A 138 -3.93 -17.81 -4.85
N TRP A 139 -4.90 -18.24 -4.05
CA TRP A 139 -5.29 -19.64 -3.98
C TRP A 139 -5.62 -20.19 -5.37
N LYS A 140 -6.44 -19.47 -6.16
CA LYS A 140 -6.78 -19.85 -7.54
C LYS A 140 -5.55 -19.88 -8.46
N ILE A 141 -4.65 -18.90 -8.36
CA ILE A 141 -3.40 -18.88 -9.15
C ILE A 141 -2.54 -20.09 -8.80
N ILE A 142 -2.30 -20.36 -7.52
CA ILE A 142 -1.46 -21.47 -7.06
C ILE A 142 -2.05 -22.81 -7.53
N VAL A 143 -3.35 -23.03 -7.33
CA VAL A 143 -4.02 -24.26 -7.79
C VAL A 143 -3.90 -24.44 -9.31
N HIS A 144 -4.06 -23.35 -10.09
CA HIS A 144 -3.93 -23.42 -11.54
C HIS A 144 -2.49 -23.73 -11.98
N VAL A 145 -1.49 -23.06 -11.40
CA VAL A 145 -0.08 -23.30 -11.72
C VAL A 145 0.33 -24.71 -11.29
N HIS A 146 -0.13 -25.19 -10.13
CA HIS A 146 0.15 -26.55 -9.66
C HIS A 146 -0.42 -27.61 -10.61
N ARG A 147 -1.69 -27.46 -11.01
CA ARG A 147 -2.33 -28.38 -11.98
C ARG A 147 -1.59 -28.41 -13.31
N THR A 148 -1.25 -27.24 -13.87
CA THR A 148 -0.52 -27.17 -15.14
C THR A 148 0.91 -27.72 -15.03
N THR A 149 1.57 -27.53 -13.89
CA THR A 149 2.92 -28.09 -13.64
C THR A 149 2.91 -29.61 -13.52
N LEU A 150 1.89 -30.18 -12.85
CA LEU A 150 1.74 -31.64 -12.74
C LEU A 150 1.52 -32.30 -14.11
N THR A 151 0.70 -31.68 -14.98
CA THR A 151 0.47 -32.20 -16.34
C THR A 151 1.70 -32.04 -17.23
N ALA A 152 2.51 -31.00 -17.03
CA ALA A 152 3.68 -30.69 -17.84
C ALA A 152 5.03 -31.06 -17.18
N ARG A 153 5.03 -32.07 -16.28
CA ARG A 153 6.13 -32.47 -15.39
C ARG A 153 7.47 -32.80 -16.09
N GLN A 154 7.47 -32.93 -17.41
CA GLN A 154 8.66 -33.23 -18.23
C GLN A 154 9.36 -31.96 -18.79
N ASN A 155 8.75 -30.77 -18.69
CA ASN A 155 9.29 -29.55 -19.28
C ASN A 155 9.97 -28.64 -18.24
N LEU A 156 11.30 -28.52 -18.33
CA LEU A 156 12.13 -27.59 -17.54
C LEU A 156 11.61 -26.13 -17.61
N VAL A 157 11.03 -25.75 -18.76
CA VAL A 157 10.40 -24.44 -18.98
C VAL A 157 9.25 -24.18 -17.99
N THR A 158 8.44 -25.20 -17.69
CA THR A 158 7.30 -25.09 -16.77
C THR A 158 7.75 -24.91 -15.33
N GLN A 159 8.80 -25.62 -14.91
CA GLN A 159 9.38 -25.49 -13.58
C GLN A 159 9.99 -24.10 -13.36
N HIS A 160 10.64 -23.53 -14.37
CA HIS A 160 11.14 -22.16 -14.30
C HIS A 160 10.01 -21.13 -14.19
N ARG A 161 8.88 -21.37 -14.89
CA ARG A 161 7.66 -20.55 -14.78
C ARG A 161 7.08 -20.60 -13.36
N PHE A 162 7.00 -21.78 -12.75
CA PHE A 162 6.55 -21.93 -11.35
C PHE A 162 7.39 -21.10 -10.37
N HIS A 163 8.72 -21.19 -10.45
CA HIS A 163 9.61 -20.41 -9.58
C HIS A 163 9.47 -18.90 -9.78
N LYS A 164 9.26 -18.47 -11.03
CA LYS A 164 9.02 -17.06 -11.38
C LYS A 164 7.69 -16.54 -10.80
N GLU A 165 6.62 -17.34 -10.86
CA GLU A 165 5.34 -17.01 -10.24
C GLU A 165 5.46 -16.99 -8.72
N MET A 166 6.12 -17.97 -8.10
CA MET A 166 6.32 -18.00 -6.65
C MET A 166 7.11 -16.79 -6.14
N ARG A 167 8.18 -16.40 -6.83
CA ARG A 167 8.94 -15.17 -6.50
C ARG A 167 8.06 -13.92 -6.58
N THR A 168 7.10 -13.92 -7.49
CA THR A 168 6.14 -12.84 -7.66
C THR A 168 5.15 -12.80 -6.50
N LEU A 169 4.68 -13.95 -6.01
CA LEU A 169 3.84 -14.06 -4.81
C LEU A 169 4.56 -13.49 -3.59
N VAL A 170 5.80 -13.93 -3.35
CA VAL A 170 6.63 -13.43 -2.24
C VAL A 170 6.73 -11.90 -2.28
N ARG A 171 7.01 -11.34 -3.46
CA ARG A 171 7.09 -9.89 -3.67
C ARG A 171 5.81 -9.12 -3.32
N ILE A 172 4.64 -9.75 -3.38
CA ILE A 172 3.36 -9.10 -3.05
C ILE A 172 2.97 -9.38 -1.59
N SER A 173 3.33 -10.54 -1.06
CA SER A 173 3.16 -10.86 0.36
C SER A 173 3.97 -9.94 1.29
N ILE A 174 5.17 -9.49 0.86
CA ILE A 174 6.02 -8.60 1.66
C ILE A 174 5.28 -7.29 2.02
N PRO A 175 4.75 -6.49 1.07
CA PRO A 175 3.93 -5.31 1.39
C PRO A 175 2.79 -5.57 2.38
N ILE A 176 2.10 -6.70 2.25
CA ILE A 176 0.96 -7.02 3.11
C ILE A 176 1.42 -7.34 4.52
N LEU A 177 2.46 -8.17 4.65
CA LEU A 177 3.06 -8.47 5.95
C LEU A 177 3.59 -7.19 6.61
N THR A 178 4.23 -6.30 5.84
CA THR A 178 4.68 -5.00 6.34
C THR A 178 3.51 -4.16 6.86
N LEU A 179 2.40 -4.07 6.12
CA LEU A 179 1.22 -3.32 6.57
C LEU A 179 0.56 -3.95 7.81
N LEU A 180 0.51 -5.29 7.90
CA LEU A 180 -0.05 -5.99 9.05
C LEU A 180 0.81 -5.79 10.31
N LEU A 181 2.13 -5.91 10.17
CA LEU A 181 3.08 -5.71 11.27
C LEU A 181 3.06 -4.27 11.77
N LEU A 182 3.08 -3.30 10.87
CA LEU A 182 3.10 -1.88 11.23
C LEU A 182 1.71 -1.34 11.58
N GLY A 183 0.63 -2.01 11.17
CA GLY A 183 -0.74 -1.72 11.63
C GLY A 183 -1.08 -2.35 12.98
N SER A 184 -0.26 -3.26 13.49
CA SER A 184 -0.52 -3.97 14.76
C SER A 184 -0.62 -3.06 15.99
N PRO A 185 0.13 -1.94 16.13
CA PRO A 185 -0.03 -1.03 17.26
C PRO A 185 -1.44 -0.46 17.37
N TYR A 186 -2.06 -0.11 16.23
CA TYR A 186 -3.43 0.42 16.20
C TYR A 186 -4.43 -0.57 16.78
N ILE A 187 -4.34 -1.85 16.37
CA ILE A 187 -5.18 -2.92 16.91
C ILE A 187 -4.91 -3.12 18.40
N GLY A 188 -3.64 -3.06 18.83
CA GLY A 188 -3.27 -3.16 20.23
C GLY A 188 -3.90 -2.06 21.09
N PHE A 189 -3.82 -0.80 20.65
CA PHE A 189 -4.44 0.33 21.34
C PHE A 189 -5.96 0.29 21.30
N PHE A 190 -6.56 -0.17 20.21
CA PHE A 190 -7.99 -0.43 20.14
C PHE A 190 -8.43 -1.46 21.18
N LEU A 191 -7.78 -2.62 21.24
CA LEU A 191 -8.09 -3.67 22.22
C LEU A 191 -7.89 -3.16 23.65
N TYR A 192 -6.82 -2.41 23.90
CA TYR A 192 -6.59 -1.77 25.20
C TYR A 192 -7.73 -0.83 25.57
N ALA A 193 -8.11 0.09 24.67
CA ALA A 193 -9.18 1.05 24.90
C ALA A 193 -10.53 0.38 25.17
N GLN A 194 -10.82 -0.74 24.49
CA GLN A 194 -12.04 -1.52 24.73
C GLN A 194 -12.03 -2.22 26.11
N VAL A 195 -10.87 -2.68 26.58
CA VAL A 195 -10.76 -3.34 27.91
C VAL A 195 -10.80 -2.32 29.04
N THR A 196 -10.05 -1.22 28.93
CA THR A 196 -9.93 -0.24 30.03
C THR A 196 -10.97 0.86 29.98
N GLN A 197 -11.73 0.98 28.89
CA GLN A 197 -12.65 2.10 28.61
C GLN A 197 -11.95 3.47 28.66
N THR A 198 -10.63 3.50 28.46
CA THR A 198 -9.80 4.70 28.46
C THR A 198 -8.88 4.70 27.26
N ILE A 199 -8.77 5.83 26.58
CA ILE A 199 -7.85 6.00 25.48
C ILE A 199 -6.48 6.40 26.04
N PRO A 200 -5.39 5.69 25.69
CA PRO A 200 -4.05 6.13 26.07
C PRO A 200 -3.69 7.39 25.27
N THR A 201 -3.26 8.45 25.95
CA THR A 201 -2.96 9.78 25.38
C THR A 201 -2.04 9.72 24.15
N PHE A 202 -0.99 8.89 24.17
CA PHE A 202 -0.07 8.77 23.03
C PHE A 202 -0.44 7.67 22.03
N GLY A 203 -1.55 6.94 22.25
CA GLY A 203 -1.93 5.77 21.45
C GLY A 203 -2.22 6.11 19.99
N TYR A 204 -2.97 7.17 19.74
CA TYR A 204 -3.28 7.63 18.39
C TYR A 204 -2.03 8.12 17.65
N HIS A 205 -1.21 8.96 18.30
CA HIS A 205 0.03 9.48 17.70
C HIS A 205 0.96 8.36 17.23
N ILE A 206 1.23 7.39 18.11
CA ILE A 206 2.08 6.24 17.80
C ILE A 206 1.46 5.46 16.63
N SER A 207 0.15 5.21 16.66
CA SER A 207 -0.51 4.47 15.59
C SER A 207 -0.41 5.16 14.23
N VAL A 208 -0.67 6.47 14.17
CA VAL A 208 -0.59 7.26 12.93
C VAL A 208 0.84 7.27 12.38
N VAL A 209 1.85 7.43 13.25
CA VAL A 209 3.27 7.36 12.84
C VAL A 209 3.60 6.00 12.24
N PHE A 210 3.21 4.91 12.91
CA PHE A 210 3.46 3.55 12.42
C PHE A 210 2.72 3.25 11.10
N MET A 211 1.48 3.73 10.95
CA MET A 211 0.74 3.64 9.69
C MET A 211 1.45 4.40 8.57
N THR A 212 1.90 5.63 8.82
CA THR A 212 2.62 6.47 7.84
C THR A 212 3.93 5.81 7.40
N LEU A 213 4.72 5.33 8.37
CA LEU A 213 5.95 4.59 8.12
C LEU A 213 5.67 3.32 7.31
N GLY A 214 4.62 2.58 7.63
CA GLY A 214 4.23 1.40 6.90
C GLY A 214 3.85 1.67 5.45
N GLN A 215 3.07 2.72 5.20
CA GLN A 215 2.72 3.15 3.85
C GLN A 215 3.96 3.58 3.06
N SER A 216 4.86 4.34 3.68
CA SER A 216 6.13 4.77 3.07
C SER A 216 7.04 3.60 2.72
N ILE A 217 7.20 2.64 3.64
CA ILE A 217 8.00 1.42 3.41
C ILE A 217 7.37 0.59 2.28
N VAL A 218 6.06 0.43 2.26
CA VAL A 218 5.35 -0.31 1.20
C VAL A 218 5.55 0.32 -0.17
N MET A 219 5.48 1.66 -0.25
CA MET A 219 5.78 2.38 -1.49
C MET A 219 7.22 2.17 -1.94
N LEU A 220 8.18 2.28 -1.00
CA LEU A 220 9.59 2.05 -1.27
C LEU A 220 9.82 0.63 -1.77
N ILE A 221 9.25 -0.37 -1.10
CA ILE A 221 9.30 -1.78 -1.50
C ILE A 221 8.67 -1.96 -2.88
N ALA A 222 7.50 -1.38 -3.17
CA ALA A 222 6.85 -1.50 -4.47
C ALA A 222 7.70 -0.89 -5.60
N LEU A 223 8.37 0.23 -5.32
CA LEU A 223 9.26 0.91 -6.26
C LEU A 223 10.53 0.09 -6.50
N LEU A 224 11.19 -0.38 -5.44
CA LEU A 224 12.37 -1.24 -5.49
C LEU A 224 12.08 -2.58 -6.16
N LEU A 225 10.89 -3.14 -5.97
CA LEU A 225 10.51 -4.42 -6.59
C LEU A 225 10.08 -4.23 -8.06
N THR A 226 9.79 -3.04 -8.56
CA THR A 226 9.39 -2.88 -9.97
C THR A 226 10.60 -3.05 -10.90
N LYS A 227 10.64 -4.14 -11.69
CA LYS A 227 11.77 -4.46 -12.59
C LYS A 227 12.08 -3.33 -13.58
N ASN A 228 11.06 -2.68 -14.13
CA ASN A 228 11.25 -1.57 -15.07
C ASN A 228 11.96 -0.38 -14.41
N VAL A 229 11.63 -0.11 -13.14
CA VAL A 229 12.29 0.93 -12.35
C VAL A 229 13.73 0.52 -12.04
N GLN A 230 13.95 -0.72 -11.61
CA GLN A 230 15.30 -1.25 -11.38
C GLN A 230 16.18 -1.17 -12.64
N MET A 231 15.64 -1.53 -13.82
CA MET A 231 16.37 -1.46 -15.08
C MET A 231 16.73 -0.02 -15.45
N ARG A 232 15.78 0.92 -15.32
CA ARG A 232 16.03 2.35 -15.57
C ARG A 232 17.02 2.95 -14.57
N LEU A 233 16.89 2.60 -13.29
CA LEU A 233 17.79 3.06 -12.23
C LEU A 233 19.22 2.53 -12.46
N ARG A 234 19.36 1.24 -12.82
CA ARG A 234 20.66 0.66 -13.19
C ARG A 234 21.25 1.35 -14.42
N ALA A 235 20.45 1.60 -15.46
CA ALA A 235 20.91 2.32 -16.64
C ALA A 235 21.39 3.74 -16.30
N TYR A 236 20.67 4.44 -15.41
CA TYR A 236 21.06 5.76 -14.92
C TYR A 236 22.36 5.72 -14.10
N LEU A 237 22.48 4.80 -13.13
CA LEU A 237 23.68 4.63 -12.31
C LEU A 237 24.90 4.23 -13.14
N CYS A 238 24.75 3.33 -14.13
CA CYS A 238 25.82 2.99 -15.05
C CYS A 238 26.27 4.19 -15.89
N ARG A 239 25.33 5.07 -16.28
CA ARG A 239 25.65 6.30 -17.02
C ARG A 239 26.42 7.29 -16.15
N VAL A 240 26.03 7.45 -14.88
CA VAL A 240 26.76 8.32 -13.92
C VAL A 240 28.18 7.81 -13.69
N ASN A 241 28.35 6.49 -13.50
CA ASN A 241 29.67 5.89 -13.30
C ASN A 241 30.57 5.94 -14.55
N GLN A 242 30.02 6.09 -15.76
CA GLN A 242 30.81 6.25 -16.99
C GLN A 242 31.34 7.68 -17.20
N VAL A 243 30.82 8.69 -16.49
CA VAL A 243 31.24 10.10 -16.66
C VAL A 243 32.44 10.49 -15.76
N GLN A 244 33.03 9.55 -15.03
CA GLN A 244 34.33 9.73 -14.38
C GLN A 244 35.31 8.60 -14.71
N PRO A 245 36.09 8.78 -15.78
CA PRO A 245 37.53 8.68 -15.67
C PRO A 245 38.06 10.11 -15.75
N LEU A 246 38.28 10.74 -14.60
CA LEU A 246 39.14 11.92 -14.54
C LEU A 246 40.51 11.42 -15.00
N VAL A 247 40.83 11.69 -16.26
CA VAL A 247 42.15 11.45 -16.82
C VAL A 247 43.11 12.35 -16.06
N LEU A 248 43.70 11.81 -14.98
CA LEU A 248 44.95 12.30 -14.44
C LEU A 248 46.00 12.06 -15.53
N PHE A 249 46.05 12.97 -16.50
CA PHE A 249 47.25 13.19 -17.30
C PHE A 249 48.31 13.71 -16.34
N VAL A 250 49.02 12.77 -15.72
CA VAL A 250 50.31 13.01 -15.11
C VAL A 250 51.21 13.50 -16.24
N ASN A 251 51.42 14.81 -16.32
CA ASN A 251 52.50 15.43 -17.07
C ASN A 251 53.83 14.92 -16.49
N ALA A 252 54.32 13.80 -16.99
CA ALA A 252 55.71 13.43 -16.90
C ALA A 252 56.44 14.15 -18.05
N GLN A 253 56.93 15.35 -17.80
CA GLN A 253 58.00 15.93 -18.62
C GLN A 253 59.33 15.32 -18.18
N PRO A 254 60.07 14.61 -19.05
CA PRO A 254 61.50 14.44 -18.86
C PRO A 254 62.21 15.67 -19.41
N HIS A 255 63.03 16.28 -18.55
CA HIS A 255 64.05 17.25 -18.90
C HIS A 255 64.94 16.74 -20.04
N LEU A 256 65.14 17.58 -21.05
CA LEU A 256 66.39 17.72 -21.82
C LEU A 256 66.37 19.07 -22.55
#